data_AF-A0A0B3Z0T7-F1
#
_entry.id   AF-A0A0B3Z0T7-F1
#
_cell.length_a   1.000
_cell.length_b   1.000
_cell.length_c   1.000
_cell.angle_alpha   90.00
_cell.angle_beta   90.00
_cell.angle_gamma   90.00
#
_symmetry.space_group_name_H-M   'P 1'
#
loop_
_entity.id
_entity.type
_entity.pdbx_description
1 polymer ?
#
loop_
_entity_poly.entity_id
_entity_poly.type
_entity_poly.pdbx_seq_one_letter_code
_entity_poly.pdbx_strand_id
1 'polypeptide(L)'
;MSTLSIVLLIGSLTSLVLLASYLDAKFQWRLNDWMNGECSNPFVKSVTDKQQQRLEEKDAQIEALMARIETLETIVTEPAYELNKKINALK
;
A
#
# COMPACT_ATOMS: atom_id res chain seq x y z
N MET A 1 -18.28 -37.51 28.58
CA MET A 1 -17.40 -36.34 28.70
C MET A 1 -18.22 -35.19 29.29
N SER A 2 -17.79 -34.59 30.39
CA SER A 2 -18.51 -33.45 30.99
C SER A 2 -18.36 -32.21 30.09
N THR A 3 -19.39 -31.36 30.03
CA THR A 3 -19.36 -30.10 29.26
C THR A 3 -18.19 -29.21 29.67
N LEU A 4 -17.85 -29.20 30.96
CA LEU A 4 -16.66 -28.51 31.50
C LEU A 4 -15.36 -29.02 30.88
N SER A 5 -15.24 -30.34 30.69
CA SER A 5 -14.05 -30.94 30.07
C SER A 5 -13.91 -30.52 28.60
N ILE A 6 -15.03 -30.41 27.87
CA ILE A 6 -15.03 -29.95 26.47
C ILE A 6 -14.62 -28.48 26.38
N VAL A 7 -15.18 -27.62 27.25
CA VAL A 7 -14.82 -26.20 27.30
C VAL A 7 -13.34 -25.99 27.63
N LEU A 8 -12.81 -26.74 28.61
CA LEU A 8 -11.39 -26.68 28.97
C LEU A 8 -10.48 -27.16 27.82
N LEU A 9 -10.86 -28.21 27.12
CA LEU A 9 -10.11 -28.70 25.96
C LEU A 9 -10.08 -27.65 24.84
N ILE A 10 -11.23 -27.10 24.46
CA ILE A 10 -11.30 -26.07 23.42
C ILE A 10 -10.50 -24.83 23.84
N GLY A 11 -10.67 -24.35 25.08
CA GLY A 11 -9.94 -23.20 25.60
C GLY A 11 -8.41 -23.39 25.61
N SER A 12 -7.95 -24.59 25.98
CA SER A 12 -6.52 -24.93 25.92
C SER A 12 -6.00 -24.96 24.49
N LEU A 13 -6.76 -25.51 23.56
CA LEU A 13 -6.39 -25.62 22.15
C LEU A 13 -6.33 -24.24 21.49
N THR A 14 -7.33 -23.39 21.71
CA THR A 14 -7.34 -22.02 21.20
C THR A 14 -6.18 -21.20 21.75
N SER A 15 -5.83 -21.40 23.03
CA SER A 15 -4.70 -20.71 23.65
C SER A 15 -3.37 -21.12 23.02
N LEU A 16 -3.19 -22.42 22.73
CA LEU A 16 -1.99 -22.93 22.03
C LEU A 16 -1.90 -22.39 20.60
N VAL A 17 -3.02 -22.34 19.86
CA VAL A 17 -3.07 -21.79 18.50
C VAL A 17 -2.72 -20.31 18.50
N LEU A 18 -3.28 -19.52 19.43
CA LEU A 18 -2.96 -18.11 19.58
C LEU A 18 -1.48 -17.90 19.92
N LEU A 19 -0.93 -18.70 20.83
CA LEU A 19 0.47 -18.61 21.21
C LEU A 19 1.41 -18.98 20.06
N ALA A 20 1.07 -20.00 19.26
CA ALA A 20 1.79 -20.37 18.05
C ALA A 20 1.73 -19.25 17.00
N SER A 21 0.56 -18.64 16.77
CA SER A 21 0.42 -17.51 15.83
C SER A 21 1.19 -16.26 16.29
N TYR A 22 1.25 -16.01 17.60
CA TYR A 22 2.04 -14.93 18.17
C TYR A 22 3.55 -15.15 17.98
N LEU A 23 4.03 -16.38 18.20
CA LEU A 23 5.42 -16.75 17.96
C LEU A 23 5.77 -16.69 16.46
N ASP A 24 4.87 -17.17 15.60
CA ASP A 24 4.99 -17.10 14.14
C ASP A 24 5.13 -15.64 13.67
N ALA A 25 4.33 -14.73 14.22
CA ALA A 25 4.41 -13.29 13.95
C ALA A 25 5.69 -12.66 14.52
N LYS A 26 6.10 -13.02 15.74
CA LYS A 26 7.29 -12.43 16.39
C LYS A 26 8.60 -12.87 15.74
N PHE A 27 8.70 -14.14 15.35
CA PHE A 27 9.91 -14.70 14.75
C PHE A 27 9.85 -14.78 13.22
N GLN A 28 8.75 -14.30 12.61
CA GLN A 28 8.52 -14.32 11.17
C GLN A 28 8.69 -15.73 10.56
N TRP A 29 8.18 -16.78 11.24
CA TRP A 29 8.27 -18.16 10.73
C TRP A 29 7.35 -18.40 9.53
N ARG A 30 6.29 -17.57 9.37
CA ARG A 30 5.32 -17.57 8.27
C ARG A 30 4.66 -18.92 8.04
N LEU A 31 4.51 -19.71 9.11
CA LEU A 31 3.80 -20.98 9.10
C LEU A 31 2.33 -20.78 8.76
N ASN A 32 1.74 -19.65 9.17
CA ASN A 32 0.36 -19.32 8.83
C ASN A 32 0.19 -19.04 7.33
N ASP A 33 1.12 -18.30 6.71
CA ASP A 33 1.12 -18.06 5.26
C ASP A 33 1.25 -19.40 4.50
N TRP A 34 2.16 -20.27 4.96
CA TRP A 34 2.37 -21.61 4.36
C TRP A 34 1.12 -22.50 4.46
N MET A 35 0.47 -22.51 5.62
CA MET A 35 -0.76 -23.28 5.85
C MET A 35 -1.94 -22.77 5.00
N ASN A 36 -1.98 -21.47 4.70
CA ASN A 36 -2.98 -20.87 3.81
C ASN A 36 -2.64 -21.02 2.32
N GLY A 37 -1.53 -21.69 1.98
CA GLY A 37 -1.10 -21.87 0.59
C GLY A 37 -0.57 -20.58 -0.05
N GLU A 38 -0.29 -19.55 0.74
CA GLU A 38 0.35 -18.34 0.26
C GLU A 38 1.87 -18.58 0.14
N CYS A 39 2.39 -18.57 -1.09
CA CYS A 39 3.82 -18.61 -1.34
C CYS A 39 4.44 -17.26 -0.98
N SER A 40 4.72 -17.10 0.30
CA SER A 40 5.15 -15.84 0.85
C SER A 40 6.69 -15.84 0.95
N ASN A 41 7.34 -15.09 0.05
CA ASN A 41 8.79 -15.22 -0.13
C ASN A 41 9.56 -14.66 1.08
N PRO A 42 10.35 -15.50 1.80
CA PRO A 42 10.96 -15.16 3.09
C PRO A 42 12.04 -14.08 3.03
N PHE A 43 12.55 -13.74 1.84
CA PHE A 43 13.60 -12.74 1.66
C PHE A 43 13.09 -11.35 1.24
N VAL A 44 11.80 -11.20 0.95
CA VAL A 44 11.30 -10.00 0.25
C VAL A 44 10.58 -9.04 1.15
N LYS A 45 10.09 -9.40 2.34
CA LYS A 45 9.21 -8.51 3.12
C LYS A 45 9.85 -7.14 3.43
N SER A 46 11.13 -7.10 3.78
CA SER A 46 11.87 -5.84 3.97
C SER A 46 12.11 -5.05 2.67
N VAL A 47 12.08 -5.72 1.53
CA VAL A 47 12.21 -5.13 0.20
C VAL A 47 10.85 -4.69 -0.33
N THR A 48 9.80 -5.49 -0.13
CA THR A 48 8.41 -5.25 -0.53
C THR A 48 7.81 -4.08 0.25
N ASP A 49 8.03 -3.99 1.56
CA ASP A 49 7.55 -2.85 2.35
C ASP A 49 8.24 -1.55 1.92
N LYS A 50 9.57 -1.60 1.68
CA LYS A 50 10.32 -0.46 1.13
C LYS A 50 9.96 -0.13 -0.31
N GLN A 51 9.56 -1.13 -1.09
CA GLN A 51 9.15 -0.96 -2.47
C GLN A 51 7.74 -0.38 -2.55
N GLN A 52 6.85 -0.78 -1.66
CA GLN A 52 5.52 -0.20 -1.50
C GLN A 52 5.61 1.26 -1.06
N GLN A 53 6.45 1.58 -0.07
CA GLN A 53 6.72 2.97 0.32
C GLN A 53 7.29 3.79 -0.84
N ARG A 54 8.24 3.25 -1.62
CA ARG A 54 8.75 3.94 -2.81
C ARG A 54 7.71 4.11 -3.91
N LEU A 55 6.74 3.22 -4.03
CA LEU A 55 5.65 3.36 -4.99
C LEU A 55 4.72 4.49 -4.54
N GLU A 56 4.32 4.52 -3.28
CA GLU A 56 3.50 5.60 -2.70
C GLU A 56 4.18 6.97 -2.82
N GLU A 57 5.49 7.07 -2.55
CA GLU A 57 6.26 8.30 -2.76
C GLU A 57 6.30 8.74 -4.24
N LYS A 58 6.36 7.78 -5.17
CA LYS A 58 6.38 8.08 -6.60
C LYS A 58 5.01 8.50 -7.10
N ASP A 59 3.93 7.89 -6.61
CA ASP A 59 2.56 8.25 -6.96
C ASP A 59 2.23 9.66 -6.47
N ALA A 60 2.63 10.02 -5.25
CA ALA A 60 2.50 11.39 -4.74
C ALA A 60 3.30 12.42 -5.56
N GLN A 61 4.50 12.05 -6.02
CA GLN A 61 5.30 12.90 -6.92
C GLN A 61 4.64 13.07 -8.29
N ILE A 62 4.05 12.01 -8.84
CA ILE A 62 3.34 12.06 -10.11
C ILE A 62 2.13 12.99 -10.01
N GLU A 63 1.35 12.90 -8.94
CA GLU A 63 0.19 13.77 -8.70
C GLU A 63 0.61 15.24 -8.59
N ALA A 64 1.67 15.54 -7.83
CA ALA A 64 2.20 16.90 -7.71
C ALA A 64 2.72 17.45 -9.05
N LEU A 65 3.39 16.62 -9.85
CA LEU A 65 3.88 17.01 -11.18
C LEU A 65 2.73 17.23 -12.16
N MET A 66 1.69 16.39 -12.12
CA MET A 66 0.49 16.58 -12.94
C MET A 66 -0.21 17.91 -12.64
N ALA A 67 -0.42 18.23 -11.36
CA ALA A 67 -1.01 19.51 -10.96
C ALA A 67 -0.18 20.70 -11.46
N ARG A 68 1.16 20.60 -11.40
CA ARG A 68 2.03 21.65 -11.92
C ARG A 68 1.95 21.77 -13.44
N ILE A 69 1.88 20.67 -14.18
CA ILE A 69 1.70 20.69 -15.64
C ILE A 69 0.39 21.38 -16.01
N GLU A 70 -0.72 21.05 -15.33
CA GLU A 70 -2.02 21.70 -15.56
C GLU A 70 -1.96 23.22 -15.34
N THR A 71 -1.29 23.68 -14.29
CA THR A 71 -1.09 25.12 -14.06
C THR A 71 -0.24 25.77 -15.15
N LEU A 72 0.81 25.10 -15.62
CA LEU A 72 1.68 25.60 -16.68
C LEU A 72 0.96 25.66 -18.02
N GLU A 73 0.13 24.66 -18.33
CA GLU A 73 -0.70 24.66 -19.54
C GLU A 73 -1.66 25.85 -19.52
N THR A 74 -2.31 26.13 -18.38
CA THR A 74 -3.18 27.30 -18.21
C THR A 74 -2.40 28.60 -18.41
N ILE A 75 -1.25 28.74 -17.73
CA ILE A 75 -0.38 29.93 -17.84
C ILE A 75 0.19 30.11 -19.24
N VAL A 76 0.40 29.05 -20.02
CA VAL A 76 0.94 29.19 -21.38
C VAL A 76 -0.18 29.45 -22.40
N THR A 77 -1.35 28.83 -22.22
CA THR A 77 -2.46 28.95 -23.17
C THR A 77 -3.18 30.30 -23.09
N GLU A 78 -3.40 30.86 -21.91
CA GLU A 78 -4.08 32.15 -21.74
C GLU A 78 -3.32 33.35 -22.35
N PRO A 79 -2.05 33.62 -22.01
CA PRO A 79 -1.33 34.76 -22.59
C PRO A 79 -1.03 34.57 -24.07
N ALA A 80 -0.83 33.33 -24.55
CA ALA A 80 -0.69 33.07 -25.97
C ALA A 80 -1.99 33.39 -26.73
N TYR A 81 -3.15 33.06 -26.17
CA TYR A 81 -4.45 33.39 -26.72
C TYR A 81 -4.71 34.91 -26.70
N GLU A 82 -4.42 35.59 -25.60
CA GLU A 82 -4.56 37.05 -25.51
C GLU A 82 -3.64 37.80 -26.47
N LEU A 83 -2.39 37.34 -26.61
CA LEU A 83 -1.43 37.94 -27.52
C LEU A 83 -1.87 37.78 -28.98
N ASN A 84 -2.31 36.58 -29.38
CA ASN A 84 -2.83 36.35 -30.73
C ASN A 84 -4.06 37.21 -31.04
N LYS A 85 -4.96 37.37 -30.06
CA LYS A 85 -6.12 38.25 -30.20
C LYS A 85 -5.71 39.72 -30.42
N LYS A 86 -4.72 40.21 -29.67
CA LYS A 86 -4.18 41.57 -29.83
C LYS A 86 -3.48 41.75 -31.19
N ILE A 87 -2.71 40.76 -31.65
CA ILE A 87 -2.05 40.78 -32.97
C ILE A 87 -3.08 40.84 -34.10
N ASN A 88 -4.13 40.02 -34.05
CA ASN A 88 -5.19 40.03 -35.06
C ASN A 88 -6.00 41.32 -35.08
N ALA A 89 -6.12 42.03 -33.96
CA ALA A 89 -6.78 43.33 -33.90
C ALA A 89 -5.95 44.49 -34.50
N LEU A 90 -4.65 44.28 -34.69
CA LEU A 90 -3.72 45.26 -35.29
C LEU A 90 -3.52 45.06 -36.81
N LYS A 91 -4.19 44.07 -37.39
CA LYS A 91 -4.09 43.69 -38.80
C LYS A 91 -5.35 44.09 -39.55
#